data_AF-A0A7V9K0A8-F1
#
_entry.id   AF-A0A7V9K0A8-F1
#
_cell.length_a   1.000
_cell.length_b   1.000
_cell.length_c   1.000
_cell.angle_alpha   90.00
_cell.angle_beta   90.00
_cell.angle_gamma   90.00
#
_symmetry.space_group_name_H-M   'P 1'
#
loop_
_entity.id
_entity.type
_entity.pdbx_description
1 polymer ?
#
loop_
_entity_poly.entity_id
_entity_poly.type
_entity_poly.pdbx_seq_one_letter_code
_entity_poly.pdbx_strand_id
1 'polypeptide(L)'
;ALISNLQKNPELKSALLEETPWVLQAKSEEEQKRNIALLFDLTKMSDELEASLSKVIAMQSSNGGFSWFKGGPDDRYITQYIITGIGHLQKLGAIPANFESRLMQVVKNAIPYLDKKMKEDHDEIVKQKDKTGATVPANIAAHYLYMRSFFPQFAVNAKDKTAYNYFKTQVKLHWTKQPVYMQGMIALTLHRAGDVQTTNAITRSLKERAITHSELGMYWKEQTTPGYFWHQAPIETQALMIETFSETTKDVKTVNQLRKWLLKNKQTNHWESTRATAEAVYALLLQGTDWLDDKPSVVIKAGNFTVSEANAKAEEGTGYIKKSIEGQQVNANMGNITVAITSGAEKNKKIPSQQVSWGAAYWQYFEDMDKVTFAETPLQLNKKLFIEKNTDRGPVLEPVEEQGLKIGDKIKVRIELRVDRDMEYVHMKDLRASALEPVNVLSNYKWQDGLGYYESTRDAATHFFFSYLRKGTYVFEYSLFVTHTGTFNNGITTIQSMYAPEFTSHSEGVRIRVE
;
A
#
# COMPACT_ATOMS: atom_id res chain seq x y z
N ALA A 1 17.38 -12.05 8.79
CA ALA A 1 16.21 -11.17 9.03
C ALA A 1 16.42 -9.71 8.63
N LEU A 2 17.46 -9.03 9.11
CA LEU A 2 17.50 -7.56 9.16
C LEU A 2 17.89 -6.83 7.87
N ILE A 3 18.15 -7.56 6.80
CA ILE A 3 18.59 -7.04 5.50
C ILE A 3 17.36 -6.66 4.65
N SER A 4 17.45 -5.59 3.85
CA SER A 4 16.34 -5.13 2.97
C SER A 4 15.89 -6.23 1.99
N ASN A 5 14.62 -6.21 1.56
CA ASN A 5 14.12 -7.22 0.61
C ASN A 5 14.92 -7.21 -0.71
N LEU A 6 15.34 -6.02 -1.14
CA LEU A 6 16.22 -5.81 -2.28
C LEU A 6 17.56 -6.54 -2.09
N GLN A 7 18.22 -6.39 -0.94
CA GLN A 7 19.49 -7.08 -0.67
C GLN A 7 19.32 -8.61 -0.49
N LYS A 8 18.18 -9.08 0.03
CA LYS A 8 17.91 -10.53 0.24
C LYS A 8 17.87 -11.34 -1.05
N ASN A 9 17.51 -10.73 -2.18
CA ASN A 9 17.32 -11.42 -3.46
C ASN A 9 18.31 -10.93 -4.52
N PRO A 10 19.63 -11.10 -4.33
CA PRO A 10 20.63 -10.63 -5.31
C PRO A 10 20.45 -11.30 -6.67
N GLU A 11 20.02 -12.57 -6.69
CA GLU A 11 19.76 -13.34 -7.90
C GLU A 11 18.64 -12.75 -8.76
N LEU A 12 17.65 -12.07 -8.15
CA LEU A 12 16.49 -11.52 -8.88
C LEU A 12 16.72 -10.10 -9.39
N LYS A 13 17.88 -9.49 -9.13
CA LYS A 13 18.13 -8.09 -9.49
C LYS A 13 18.41 -7.94 -10.98
N SER A 14 17.57 -7.15 -11.65
CA SER A 14 17.88 -6.64 -12.99
C SER A 14 18.82 -5.42 -12.96
N ALA A 15 18.88 -4.71 -11.83
CA ALA A 15 19.72 -3.54 -11.61
C ALA A 15 20.76 -3.76 -10.50
N LEU A 16 22.00 -3.30 -10.76
CA LEU A 16 22.99 -3.18 -9.70
C LEU A 16 22.54 -2.09 -8.72
N LEU A 17 22.58 -2.39 -7.42
CA LEU A 17 22.19 -1.44 -6.37
C LEU A 17 22.83 -0.07 -6.55
N GLU A 18 24.13 -0.05 -6.89
CA GLU A 18 24.93 1.17 -7.11
C GLU A 18 24.46 2.02 -8.29
N GLU A 19 23.73 1.44 -9.24
CA GLU A 19 23.17 2.16 -10.40
C GLU A 19 21.80 2.76 -10.11
N THR A 20 21.21 2.52 -8.93
CA THR A 20 19.87 3.01 -8.57
C THR A 20 19.93 4.29 -7.73
N PRO A 21 19.05 5.29 -7.96
CA PRO A 21 18.96 6.49 -7.12
C PRO A 21 18.54 6.20 -5.67
N TRP A 22 18.03 4.99 -5.39
CA TRP A 22 17.38 4.62 -4.13
C TRP A 22 18.25 3.79 -3.19
N VAL A 23 19.58 3.77 -3.39
CA VAL A 23 20.52 3.13 -2.45
C VAL A 23 20.29 3.57 -1.00
N LEU A 24 19.97 4.84 -0.79
CA LEU A 24 19.65 5.38 0.54
C LEU A 24 18.36 4.77 1.12
N GLN A 25 17.35 4.51 0.29
CA GLN A 25 16.08 3.91 0.72
C GLN A 25 16.27 2.45 1.15
N ALA A 26 17.10 1.69 0.42
CA ALA A 26 17.45 0.31 0.80
C ALA A 26 18.21 0.26 2.14
N LYS A 27 19.13 1.21 2.36
CA LYS A 27 19.81 1.39 3.67
C LYS A 27 18.82 1.74 4.78
N SER A 28 17.86 2.63 4.51
CA SER A 28 16.80 2.99 5.47
C SER A 28 15.92 1.80 5.84
N GLU A 29 15.61 0.89 4.92
CA GLU A 29 14.83 -0.33 5.23
C GLU A 29 15.63 -1.30 6.12
N GLU A 30 16.94 -1.44 5.87
CA GLU A 30 17.84 -2.23 6.71
C GLU A 30 17.93 -1.63 8.12
N GLU A 31 18.11 -0.31 8.22
CA GLU A 31 18.09 0.41 9.49
C GLU A 31 16.74 0.27 10.22
N GLN A 32 15.62 0.39 9.51
CA GLN A 32 14.28 0.17 10.05
C GLN A 32 14.14 -1.24 10.63
N LYS A 33 14.61 -2.28 9.91
CA LYS A 33 14.59 -3.66 10.40
C LYS A 33 15.46 -3.82 11.65
N ARG A 34 16.65 -3.22 11.69
CA ARG A 34 17.50 -3.19 12.91
C ARG A 34 16.81 -2.48 14.07
N ASN A 35 16.12 -1.36 13.81
CA ASN A 35 15.37 -0.64 14.83
C ASN A 35 14.20 -1.45 15.38
N ILE A 36 13.55 -2.29 14.56
CA ILE A 36 12.54 -3.25 15.05
C ILE A 36 13.16 -4.21 16.08
N ALA A 37 14.41 -4.66 15.88
CA ALA A 37 15.09 -5.49 16.89
C ALA A 37 15.27 -4.75 18.23
N LEU A 38 15.52 -3.44 18.19
CA LEU A 38 15.61 -2.59 19.38
C LEU A 38 14.25 -2.43 20.11
N LEU A 39 13.12 -2.56 19.39
CA LEU A 39 11.79 -2.52 19.99
C LEU A 39 11.49 -3.75 20.86
N PHE A 40 12.27 -4.83 20.73
CA PHE A 40 12.15 -6.01 21.61
C PHE A 40 12.96 -5.86 22.92
N ASP A 41 13.69 -4.75 23.11
CA ASP A 41 14.22 -4.39 24.43
C ASP A 41 13.09 -3.79 25.28
N LEU A 42 12.57 -4.60 26.19
CA LEU A 42 11.44 -4.22 27.05
C LEU A 42 11.73 -3.01 27.93
N THR A 43 12.99 -2.82 28.35
CA THR A 43 13.38 -1.69 29.20
C THR A 43 13.31 -0.41 28.38
N LYS A 44 13.97 -0.41 27.21
CA LYS A 44 13.96 0.72 26.29
C LYS A 44 12.53 1.07 25.84
N MET A 45 11.72 0.06 25.52
CA MET A 45 10.32 0.26 25.13
C MET A 45 9.50 0.90 26.25
N SER A 46 9.69 0.47 27.50
CA SER A 46 9.01 1.08 28.66
C SER A 46 9.42 2.54 28.86
N ASP A 47 10.71 2.85 28.74
CA ASP A 47 11.23 4.22 28.89
C ASP A 47 10.73 5.14 27.76
N GLU A 48 10.69 4.63 26.52
CA GLU A 48 10.15 5.36 25.37
C GLU A 48 8.65 5.62 25.50
N LEU A 49 7.89 4.66 26.04
CA LEU A 49 6.45 4.83 26.31
C LEU A 49 6.21 5.89 27.39
N GLU A 50 7.01 5.89 28.46
CA GLU A 50 6.95 6.89 29.53
C GLU A 50 7.28 8.29 29.01
N ALA A 51 8.34 8.42 28.21
CA ALA A 51 8.70 9.69 27.57
C ALA A 51 7.60 10.18 26.62
N SER A 52 6.99 9.27 25.86
CA SER A 52 5.91 9.59 24.92
C SER A 52 4.64 10.03 25.63
N LEU A 53 4.20 9.31 26.67
CA LEU A 53 3.05 9.71 27.48
C LEU A 53 3.28 11.06 28.14
N SER A 54 4.46 11.28 28.72
CA SER A 54 4.81 12.55 29.35
C SER A 54 4.72 13.72 28.37
N LYS A 55 5.16 13.52 27.12
CA LYS A 55 5.01 14.53 26.06
C LYS A 55 3.54 14.80 25.73
N VAL A 56 2.71 13.76 25.60
CA VAL A 56 1.26 13.92 25.36
C VAL A 56 0.62 14.72 26.49
N ILE A 57 0.87 14.34 27.75
CA ILE A 57 0.33 15.06 28.92
C ILE A 57 0.77 16.54 28.90
N ALA A 58 2.05 16.81 28.62
CA ALA A 58 2.60 18.16 28.58
C ALA A 58 2.09 19.03 27.41
N MET A 59 1.50 18.40 26.38
CA MET A 59 0.88 19.09 25.25
C MET A 59 -0.61 19.39 25.45
N GLN A 60 -1.26 18.79 26.45
CA GLN A 60 -2.66 19.04 26.73
C GLN A 60 -2.85 20.43 27.37
N SER A 61 -3.65 21.27 26.75
CA SER A 61 -4.05 22.57 27.27
C SER A 61 -4.94 22.44 28.51
N SER A 62 -5.01 23.50 29.32
CA SER A 62 -5.79 23.51 30.57
C SER A 62 -7.29 23.30 30.38
N ASN A 63 -7.81 23.60 29.19
CA ASN A 63 -9.19 23.34 28.81
C ASN A 63 -9.44 21.90 28.31
N GLY A 64 -8.39 21.07 28.19
CA GLY A 64 -8.45 19.69 27.70
C GLY A 64 -8.11 19.50 26.23
N GLY A 65 -7.99 20.57 25.45
CA GLY A 65 -7.62 20.53 24.04
C GLY A 65 -6.14 20.23 23.79
N PHE A 66 -5.80 19.94 22.54
CA PHE A 66 -4.43 19.79 22.06
C PHE A 66 -4.18 20.73 20.90
N SER A 67 -2.99 21.33 20.84
CA SER A 67 -2.52 22.12 19.70
C SER A 67 -1.71 21.26 18.73
N TRP A 68 -1.58 21.70 17.47
CA TRP A 68 -0.72 21.03 16.49
C TRP A 68 0.76 21.09 16.91
N PHE A 69 1.21 22.27 17.33
CA PHE A 69 2.51 22.48 17.96
C PHE A 69 2.33 23.21 19.27
N LYS A 70 3.17 22.87 20.26
CA LYS A 70 3.15 23.48 21.60
C LYS A 70 3.20 25.01 21.50
N GLY A 71 2.26 25.67 22.19
CA GLY A 71 2.11 27.12 22.17
C GLY A 71 1.17 27.66 21.09
N GLY A 72 0.68 26.80 20.19
CA GLY A 72 -0.36 27.14 19.22
C GLY A 72 -1.79 27.08 19.81
N PRO A 73 -2.81 27.49 19.04
CA PRO A 73 -4.20 27.35 19.44
C PRO A 73 -4.62 25.87 19.49
N ASP A 74 -5.62 25.58 20.31
CA ASP A 74 -6.19 24.24 20.37
C ASP A 74 -6.85 23.86 19.05
N ASP A 75 -6.54 22.66 18.58
CA ASP A 75 -7.08 22.09 17.37
C ASP A 75 -8.01 20.92 17.72
N ARG A 76 -9.25 21.04 17.28
CA ARG A 76 -10.29 20.05 17.54
C ARG A 76 -10.01 18.72 16.84
N TYR A 77 -9.46 18.73 15.64
CA TYR A 77 -9.14 17.50 14.91
C TYR A 77 -8.00 16.75 15.59
N ILE A 78 -6.92 17.44 15.95
CA ILE A 78 -5.78 16.85 16.67
C ILE A 78 -6.23 16.28 18.01
N THR A 79 -7.05 17.02 18.75
CA THR A 79 -7.63 16.53 20.00
C THR A 79 -8.43 15.23 19.77
N GLN A 80 -9.36 15.21 18.81
CA GLN A 80 -10.12 13.99 18.52
C GLN A 80 -9.22 12.84 18.08
N TYR A 81 -8.21 13.10 17.25
CA TYR A 81 -7.28 12.07 16.76
C TYR A 81 -6.53 11.40 17.91
N ILE A 82 -5.95 12.18 18.82
CA ILE A 82 -5.23 11.66 20.00
C ILE A 82 -6.18 10.83 20.86
N ILE A 83 -7.38 11.33 21.14
CA ILE A 83 -8.35 10.64 21.99
C ILE A 83 -8.89 9.36 21.33
N THR A 84 -9.11 9.36 20.01
CA THR A 84 -9.44 8.15 19.24
C THR A 84 -8.33 7.10 19.36
N GLY A 85 -7.07 7.51 19.23
CA GLY A 85 -5.92 6.60 19.39
C GLY A 85 -5.84 5.96 20.79
N ILE A 86 -6.16 6.72 21.84
CA ILE A 86 -6.30 6.15 23.20
C ILE A 86 -7.45 5.12 23.25
N GLY A 87 -8.56 5.41 22.56
CA GLY A 87 -9.70 4.49 22.44
C GLY A 87 -9.33 3.20 21.72
N HIS A 88 -8.52 3.27 20.66
CA HIS A 88 -7.94 2.10 19.98
C HIS A 88 -7.07 1.26 20.90
N LEU A 89 -6.13 1.89 21.62
CA LEU A 89 -5.27 1.19 22.59
C LEU A 89 -6.08 0.52 23.69
N GLN A 90 -7.12 1.19 24.21
CA GLN A 90 -8.01 0.63 25.21
C GLN A 90 -8.77 -0.58 24.65
N LYS A 91 -9.30 -0.47 23.43
CA LYS A 91 -10.04 -1.56 22.79
C LYS A 91 -9.16 -2.78 22.50
N LEU A 92 -7.88 -2.58 22.16
CA LEU A 92 -6.91 -3.67 22.01
C LEU A 92 -6.49 -4.30 23.35
N GLY A 93 -6.77 -3.66 24.49
CA GLY A 93 -6.17 -4.05 25.77
C GLY A 93 -4.65 -3.84 25.80
N ALA A 94 -4.13 -2.92 24.97
CA ALA A 94 -2.70 -2.69 24.76
C ALA A 94 -2.12 -1.62 25.71
N ILE A 95 -2.93 -1.08 26.63
CA ILE A 95 -2.47 -0.09 27.61
C ILE A 95 -1.89 -0.84 28.82
N PRO A 96 -0.60 -0.68 29.16
CA PRO A 96 -0.06 -1.30 30.36
C PRO A 96 -0.65 -0.66 31.62
N ALA A 97 -0.87 -1.47 32.66
CA ALA A 97 -1.64 -1.08 33.85
C ALA A 97 -1.11 0.20 34.55
N ASN A 98 0.21 0.42 34.55
CA ASN A 98 0.82 1.61 35.15
C ASN A 98 0.63 2.91 34.32
N PHE A 99 0.12 2.83 33.09
CA PHE A 99 -0.17 3.98 32.22
C PHE A 99 -1.67 4.33 32.17
N GLU A 100 -2.54 3.38 32.49
CA GLU A 100 -3.99 3.48 32.30
C GLU A 100 -4.59 4.70 33.00
N SER A 101 -4.31 4.90 34.29
CA SER A 101 -4.88 6.01 35.07
C SER A 101 -4.51 7.39 34.49
N ARG A 102 -3.26 7.55 34.04
CA ARG A 102 -2.74 8.79 33.45
C ARG A 102 -3.34 9.06 32.08
N LEU A 103 -3.46 8.03 31.23
CA LEU A 103 -4.14 8.14 29.94
C LEU A 103 -5.64 8.45 30.10
N MET A 104 -6.33 7.80 31.03
CA MET A 104 -7.74 8.08 31.30
C MET A 104 -7.96 9.49 31.86
N GLN A 105 -6.99 10.05 32.59
CA GLN A 105 -7.05 11.45 33.00
C GLN A 105 -6.95 12.41 31.80
N VAL A 106 -6.11 12.11 30.81
CA VAL A 106 -6.05 12.88 29.55
C VAL A 106 -7.40 12.84 28.83
N VAL A 107 -8.01 11.67 28.71
CA VAL A 107 -9.34 11.49 28.09
C VAL A 107 -10.42 12.27 28.85
N LYS A 108 -10.44 12.13 30.18
CA LYS A 108 -11.40 12.81 31.06
C LYS A 108 -11.35 14.33 30.90
N ASN A 109 -10.16 14.89 30.70
CA ASN A 109 -9.98 16.33 30.47
C ASN A 109 -10.43 16.75 29.06
N ALA A 110 -10.17 15.93 28.04
CA ALA A 110 -10.45 16.26 26.64
C ALA A 110 -11.92 16.14 26.24
N ILE A 111 -12.68 15.20 26.82
CA ILE A 111 -14.08 14.96 26.44
C ILE A 111 -14.96 16.23 26.61
N PRO A 112 -14.93 16.95 27.74
CA PRO A 112 -15.71 18.18 27.89
C PRO A 112 -15.37 19.26 26.86
N TYR A 113 -14.10 19.37 26.45
CA TYR A 113 -13.67 20.29 25.38
C TYR A 113 -14.31 19.90 24.04
N LEU A 114 -14.27 18.62 23.70
CA LEU A 114 -14.82 18.11 22.44
C LEU A 114 -16.35 18.19 22.39
N ASP A 115 -17.03 17.84 23.49
CA ASP A 115 -18.48 17.98 23.64
C ASP A 115 -18.91 19.46 23.47
N LYS A 116 -18.14 20.40 24.06
CA LYS A 116 -18.36 21.84 23.89
C LYS A 116 -18.18 22.29 22.44
N LYS A 117 -17.14 21.81 21.74
CA LYS A 117 -16.91 22.15 20.33
C LYS A 117 -18.06 21.70 19.43
N MET A 118 -18.64 20.52 19.71
CA MET A 118 -19.86 20.07 19.02
C MET A 118 -21.06 20.97 19.31
N LYS A 119 -21.20 21.44 20.55
CA LYS A 119 -22.25 22.38 20.90
C LYS A 119 -22.08 23.72 20.17
N GLU A 120 -20.86 24.24 20.05
CA GLU A 120 -20.55 25.47 19.31
C GLU A 120 -21.01 25.35 17.84
N ASP A 121 -20.66 24.26 17.15
CA ASP A 121 -21.12 24.01 15.76
C ASP A 121 -22.66 23.98 15.67
N HIS A 122 -23.32 23.28 16.60
CA HIS A 122 -24.77 23.20 16.64
C HIS A 122 -25.43 24.57 16.84
N ASP A 123 -24.90 25.37 17.77
CA ASP A 123 -25.41 26.71 18.05
C ASP A 123 -25.24 27.63 16.83
N GLU A 124 -24.17 27.48 16.05
CA GLU A 124 -23.97 28.19 14.79
C GLU A 124 -25.02 27.79 13.74
N ILE A 125 -25.28 26.49 13.56
CA ILE A 125 -26.32 25.99 12.64
C ILE A 125 -27.69 26.58 13.01
N VAL A 126 -28.02 26.57 14.31
CA VAL A 126 -29.29 27.13 14.82
C VAL A 126 -29.38 28.64 14.56
N LYS A 127 -28.29 29.39 14.80
CA LYS A 127 -28.22 30.84 14.53
C LYS A 127 -28.40 31.17 13.05
N GLN A 128 -27.81 30.37 12.17
CA GLN A 128 -27.90 30.55 10.72
C GLN A 128 -29.28 30.21 10.14
N LYS A 129 -30.22 29.72 10.97
CA LYS A 129 -31.58 29.31 10.59
C LYS A 129 -31.59 28.31 9.44
N ASP A 130 -30.62 27.38 9.40
CA ASP A 130 -30.74 26.22 8.52
C ASP A 130 -31.87 25.31 9.02
N LYS A 131 -33.11 25.68 8.66
CA LYS A 131 -34.35 25.01 9.06
C LYS A 131 -34.60 23.71 8.29
N THR A 132 -33.73 23.34 7.36
CA THR A 132 -34.00 22.25 6.41
C THR A 132 -33.63 20.88 6.96
N GLY A 133 -32.76 20.79 7.98
CA GLY A 133 -32.19 19.51 8.41
C GLY A 133 -31.43 18.79 7.29
N ALA A 134 -31.09 19.50 6.19
CA ALA A 134 -30.45 18.96 5.00
C ALA A 134 -28.92 19.08 5.04
N THR A 135 -28.37 19.68 6.09
CA THR A 135 -26.93 19.83 6.29
C THR A 135 -26.32 18.44 6.49
N VAL A 136 -25.60 17.96 5.48
CA VAL A 136 -24.75 16.78 5.63
C VAL A 136 -23.76 17.08 6.75
N PRO A 137 -23.70 16.27 7.83
CA PRO A 137 -22.75 16.52 8.90
C PRO A 137 -21.34 16.61 8.34
N ALA A 138 -20.62 17.65 8.74
CA ALA A 138 -19.21 17.73 8.42
C ALA A 138 -18.50 16.46 8.91
N ASN A 139 -17.49 15.98 8.16
CA ASN A 139 -16.73 14.76 8.50
C ASN A 139 -16.21 14.76 9.95
N ILE A 140 -15.94 15.95 10.49
CA ILE A 140 -15.49 16.15 11.87
C ILE A 140 -16.55 15.78 12.93
N ALA A 141 -17.84 15.78 12.59
CA ALA A 141 -18.92 15.34 13.47
C ALA A 141 -19.00 13.81 13.53
N ALA A 142 -18.87 13.12 12.39
CA ALA A 142 -18.80 11.65 12.36
C ALA A 142 -17.55 11.13 13.09
N HIS A 143 -16.40 11.80 12.91
CA HIS A 143 -15.18 11.51 13.65
C HIS A 143 -15.34 11.70 15.16
N TYR A 144 -15.96 12.80 15.60
CA TYR A 144 -16.24 13.03 17.01
C TYR A 144 -17.15 11.93 17.58
N LEU A 145 -18.23 11.56 16.89
CA LEU A 145 -19.16 10.55 17.38
C LEU A 145 -18.49 9.17 17.49
N TYR A 146 -17.64 8.82 16.52
CA TYR A 146 -16.83 7.61 16.55
C TYR A 146 -15.85 7.62 17.71
N MET A 147 -15.07 8.69 17.89
CA MET A 147 -14.20 8.90 19.06
C MET A 147 -14.99 8.74 20.37
N ARG A 148 -16.13 9.42 20.48
CA ARG A 148 -16.96 9.44 21.68
C ARG A 148 -17.52 8.06 22.03
N SER A 149 -17.73 7.21 21.02
CA SER A 149 -18.24 5.85 21.19
C SER A 149 -17.27 4.90 21.91
N PHE A 150 -15.97 5.21 21.96
CA PHE A 150 -14.99 4.45 22.75
C PHE A 150 -15.13 4.68 24.26
N PHE A 151 -15.76 5.79 24.66
CA PHE A 151 -15.75 6.24 26.05
C PHE A 151 -17.16 6.42 26.65
N PRO A 152 -18.00 5.37 26.69
CA PRO A 152 -19.35 5.44 27.25
C PRO A 152 -19.38 5.73 28.76
N GLN A 153 -18.29 5.47 29.48
CA GLN A 153 -18.14 5.71 30.92
C GLN A 153 -18.19 7.20 31.29
N PHE A 154 -17.88 8.10 30.36
CA PHE A 154 -18.05 9.53 30.57
C PHE A 154 -19.40 9.95 30.00
N ALA A 155 -20.34 10.36 30.86
CA ALA A 155 -21.65 10.84 30.41
C ALA A 155 -21.54 12.17 29.65
N VAL A 156 -22.35 12.35 28.61
CA VAL A 156 -22.47 13.66 27.93
C VAL A 156 -23.17 14.63 28.89
N ASN A 157 -22.55 15.81 29.11
CA ASN A 157 -23.12 16.82 29.99
C ASN A 157 -24.50 17.27 29.49
N ALA A 158 -25.41 17.60 30.42
CA ALA A 158 -26.77 18.03 30.09
C ALA A 158 -26.81 19.20 29.09
N LYS A 159 -25.88 20.16 29.21
CA LYS A 159 -25.75 21.32 28.32
C LYS A 159 -25.35 20.99 26.88
N ASP A 160 -24.66 19.85 26.66
CA ASP A 160 -24.11 19.45 25.36
C ASP A 160 -24.96 18.34 24.71
N LYS A 161 -25.88 17.73 25.47
CA LYS A 161 -26.70 16.58 25.07
C LYS A 161 -27.57 16.84 23.84
N THR A 162 -28.13 18.04 23.71
CA THR A 162 -28.94 18.43 22.54
C THR A 162 -28.11 18.39 21.26
N ALA A 163 -26.91 18.99 21.28
CA ALA A 163 -26.01 19.00 20.13
C ALA A 163 -25.53 17.59 19.79
N TYR A 164 -25.12 16.80 20.79
CA TYR A 164 -24.74 15.40 20.61
C TYR A 164 -25.83 14.59 19.90
N ASN A 165 -27.08 14.68 20.39
CA ASN A 165 -28.22 13.97 19.81
C ASN A 165 -28.56 14.49 18.40
N TYR A 166 -28.45 15.79 18.16
CA TYR A 166 -28.65 16.38 16.84
C TYR A 166 -27.68 15.74 15.83
N PHE A 167 -26.38 15.75 16.09
CA PHE A 167 -25.40 15.18 15.16
C PHE A 167 -25.55 13.67 15.00
N LYS A 168 -25.85 12.93 16.07
CA LYS A 168 -26.15 11.49 16.00
C LYS A 168 -27.32 11.20 15.05
N THR A 169 -28.39 12.01 15.12
CA THR A 169 -29.52 11.91 14.20
C THR A 169 -29.13 12.30 12.77
N GLN A 170 -28.36 13.37 12.58
CA GLN A 170 -27.97 13.82 11.24
C GLN A 170 -27.07 12.80 10.52
N VAL A 171 -26.09 12.19 11.22
CA VAL A 171 -25.25 11.16 10.58
C VAL A 171 -26.06 9.91 10.22
N LYS A 172 -27.08 9.57 11.01
CA LYS A 172 -28.02 8.49 10.70
C LYS A 172 -28.89 8.79 9.48
N LEU A 173 -29.28 10.04 9.27
CA LEU A 173 -30.13 10.43 8.13
C LEU A 173 -29.35 10.55 6.82
N HIS A 174 -28.09 11.01 6.89
CA HIS A 174 -27.32 11.41 5.71
C HIS A 174 -26.11 10.50 5.41
N TRP A 175 -26.00 9.32 6.02
CA TRP A 175 -24.84 8.42 5.82
C TRP A 175 -24.62 8.05 4.33
N THR A 176 -25.66 8.00 3.51
CA THR A 176 -25.55 7.69 2.07
C THR A 176 -24.78 8.74 1.28
N LYS A 177 -24.67 9.97 1.79
CA LYS A 177 -23.93 11.08 1.19
C LYS A 177 -22.49 11.19 1.70
N GLN A 178 -22.11 10.34 2.65
CA GLN A 178 -20.80 10.35 3.29
C GLN A 178 -19.82 9.44 2.52
N PRO A 179 -18.52 9.78 2.49
CA PRO A 179 -17.51 8.89 1.90
C PRO A 179 -17.39 7.59 2.70
N VAL A 180 -16.80 6.55 2.09
CA VAL A 180 -16.62 5.21 2.71
C VAL A 180 -16.05 5.29 4.12
N TYR A 181 -15.03 6.14 4.33
CA TYR A 181 -14.40 6.32 5.64
C TYR A 181 -15.39 6.80 6.71
N MET A 182 -16.19 7.82 6.41
CA MET A 182 -17.20 8.33 7.34
C MET A 182 -18.34 7.33 7.55
N GLN A 183 -18.74 6.60 6.52
CA GLN A 183 -19.75 5.54 6.67
C GLN A 183 -19.30 4.46 7.67
N GLY A 184 -18.02 4.08 7.67
CA GLY A 184 -17.45 3.19 8.68
C GLY A 184 -17.57 3.72 10.11
N MET A 185 -17.15 4.98 10.32
CA MET A 185 -17.23 5.65 11.62
C MET A 185 -18.68 5.73 12.11
N ILE A 186 -19.61 6.03 11.21
CA ILE A 186 -21.04 6.09 11.51
C ILE A 186 -21.59 4.71 11.85
N ALA A 187 -21.24 3.67 11.08
CA ALA A 187 -21.65 2.30 11.35
C ALA A 187 -21.18 1.83 12.74
N LEU A 188 -19.92 2.07 13.10
CA LEU A 188 -19.37 1.73 14.42
C LEU A 188 -20.06 2.52 15.54
N THR A 189 -20.25 3.83 15.36
CA THR A 189 -20.97 4.68 16.31
C THR A 189 -22.39 4.15 16.57
N LEU A 190 -23.14 3.86 15.50
CA LEU A 190 -24.52 3.41 15.59
C LEU A 190 -24.63 2.00 16.16
N HIS A 191 -23.70 1.12 15.80
CA HIS A 191 -23.60 -0.24 16.35
C HIS A 191 -23.41 -0.21 17.87
N ARG A 192 -22.41 0.54 18.34
CA ARG A 192 -22.12 0.71 19.79
C ARG A 192 -23.26 1.38 20.54
N ALA A 193 -24.08 2.16 19.84
CA ALA A 193 -25.27 2.78 20.38
C ALA A 193 -26.55 1.93 20.28
N GLY A 194 -26.46 0.69 19.78
CA GLY A 194 -27.56 -0.27 19.69
C GLY A 194 -28.46 -0.14 18.44
N ASP A 195 -28.13 0.72 17.47
CA ASP A 195 -28.90 0.88 16.23
C ASP A 195 -28.46 -0.15 15.17
N VAL A 196 -28.91 -1.38 15.37
CA VAL A 196 -28.57 -2.53 14.51
C VAL A 196 -29.11 -2.35 13.09
N GLN A 197 -30.31 -1.77 12.94
CA GLN A 197 -30.96 -1.64 11.64
C GLN A 197 -30.17 -0.75 10.69
N THR A 198 -29.77 0.44 11.14
CA THR A 198 -29.00 1.38 10.31
C THR A 198 -27.59 0.85 10.06
N THR A 199 -26.96 0.25 11.09
CA THR A 199 -25.65 -0.39 10.97
C THR A 199 -25.64 -1.43 9.86
N ASN A 200 -26.65 -2.32 9.81
CA ASN A 200 -26.78 -3.35 8.78
C ASN A 200 -27.01 -2.77 7.38
N ALA A 201 -27.74 -1.65 7.28
CA ALA A 201 -27.93 -0.97 6.00
C ALA A 201 -26.61 -0.38 5.47
N ILE A 202 -25.82 0.26 6.35
CA ILE A 202 -24.51 0.84 5.99
C ILE A 202 -23.54 -0.27 5.58
N THR A 203 -23.38 -1.32 6.39
CA THR A 203 -22.41 -2.40 6.11
C THR A 203 -22.79 -3.22 4.88
N ARG A 204 -24.08 -3.41 4.61
CA ARG A 204 -24.56 -3.98 3.34
C ARG A 204 -24.16 -3.11 2.15
N SER A 205 -24.44 -1.81 2.20
CA SER A 205 -24.07 -0.88 1.11
C SER A 205 -22.55 -0.82 0.88
N LEU A 206 -21.76 -0.80 1.96
CA LEU A 206 -20.30 -0.84 1.89
C LEU A 206 -19.83 -2.12 1.17
N LYS A 207 -20.38 -3.28 1.54
CA LYS A 207 -20.03 -4.57 0.94
C LYS A 207 -20.43 -4.67 -0.52
N GLU A 208 -21.62 -4.19 -0.89
CA GLU A 208 -22.12 -4.20 -2.27
C GLU A 208 -21.31 -3.31 -3.23
N ARG A 209 -20.74 -2.21 -2.71
CA ARG A 209 -19.89 -1.29 -3.50
C ARG A 209 -18.41 -1.64 -3.48
N ALA A 210 -18.01 -2.69 -2.76
CA ALA A 210 -16.62 -3.11 -2.69
C ALA A 210 -16.20 -3.90 -3.95
N ILE A 211 -15.00 -3.65 -4.42
CA ILE A 211 -14.32 -4.45 -5.45
C ILE A 211 -13.75 -5.69 -4.75
N THR A 212 -14.09 -6.87 -5.25
CA THR A 212 -13.48 -8.13 -4.80
C THR A 212 -12.57 -8.67 -5.89
N HIS A 213 -11.28 -8.79 -5.59
CA HIS A 213 -10.27 -9.29 -6.50
C HIS A 213 -9.61 -10.55 -5.92
N SER A 214 -9.47 -11.60 -6.73
CA SER A 214 -8.89 -12.87 -6.30
C SER A 214 -7.49 -12.69 -5.69
N GLU A 215 -6.65 -11.85 -6.29
CA GLU A 215 -5.29 -11.56 -5.82
C GLU A 215 -5.17 -10.42 -4.80
N LEU A 216 -5.86 -9.30 -5.00
CA LEU A 216 -5.71 -8.11 -4.16
C LEU A 216 -6.64 -8.12 -2.94
N GLY A 217 -7.64 -8.99 -2.87
CA GLY A 217 -8.62 -8.95 -1.80
C GLY A 217 -9.76 -7.96 -2.06
N MET A 218 -10.30 -7.38 -0.99
CA MET A 218 -11.47 -6.49 -1.05
C MET A 218 -11.08 -5.04 -0.73
N TYR A 219 -11.57 -4.09 -1.52
CA TYR A 219 -11.29 -2.66 -1.39
C TYR A 219 -12.33 -1.80 -2.13
N TRP A 220 -12.23 -0.47 -2.02
CA TRP A 220 -13.09 0.48 -2.73
C TRP A 220 -12.29 1.32 -3.70
N LYS A 221 -12.89 1.71 -4.84
CA LYS A 221 -12.25 2.55 -5.85
C LYS A 221 -11.73 3.88 -5.28
N GLU A 222 -12.43 4.46 -4.32
CA GLU A 222 -12.05 5.71 -3.65
C GLU A 222 -10.72 5.59 -2.87
N GLN A 223 -10.26 4.37 -2.56
CA GLN A 223 -8.99 4.11 -1.89
C GLN A 223 -7.79 4.05 -2.85
N THR A 224 -7.99 4.06 -4.18
CA THR A 224 -6.87 4.03 -5.15
C THR A 224 -6.37 5.43 -5.52
N THR A 225 -6.84 6.48 -4.84
CA THR A 225 -6.34 7.84 -5.06
C THR A 225 -6.33 8.59 -3.74
N PRO A 226 -5.14 8.85 -3.16
CA PRO A 226 -5.05 9.70 -1.97
C PRO A 226 -5.51 11.11 -2.32
N GLY A 227 -6.11 11.79 -1.35
CA GLY A 227 -6.53 13.18 -1.50
C GLY A 227 -5.90 14.09 -0.46
N TYR A 228 -6.09 15.40 -0.63
CA TYR A 228 -5.46 16.40 0.24
C TYR A 228 -6.12 16.50 1.62
N PHE A 229 -7.33 15.97 1.78
CA PHE A 229 -8.04 16.04 3.06
C PHE A 229 -7.76 14.81 3.93
N TRP A 230 -7.73 15.01 5.25
CA TRP A 230 -7.40 13.96 6.24
C TRP A 230 -8.25 12.68 6.15
N HIS A 231 -9.46 12.77 5.57
CA HIS A 231 -10.41 11.67 5.40
C HIS A 231 -10.27 10.94 4.06
N GLN A 232 -9.40 11.40 3.16
CA GLN A 232 -9.07 10.79 1.88
C GLN A 232 -7.78 9.98 2.01
N ALA A 233 -7.80 9.03 2.95
CA ALA A 233 -6.62 8.33 3.42
C ALA A 233 -6.83 6.82 3.24
N PRO A 234 -6.27 6.21 2.17
CA PRO A 234 -6.57 4.83 1.78
C PRO A 234 -6.32 3.78 2.87
N ILE A 235 -5.17 3.85 3.53
CA ILE A 235 -4.75 2.87 4.54
C ILE A 235 -5.63 2.95 5.78
N GLU A 236 -5.87 4.16 6.27
CA GLU A 236 -6.73 4.45 7.41
C GLU A 236 -8.19 4.08 7.10
N THR A 237 -8.63 4.30 5.86
CA THR A 237 -9.94 3.84 5.41
C THR A 237 -10.03 2.33 5.45
N GLN A 238 -9.01 1.63 4.94
CA GLN A 238 -9.00 0.18 4.97
C GLN A 238 -8.96 -0.37 6.41
N ALA A 239 -8.15 0.20 7.28
CA ALA A 239 -8.05 -0.15 8.68
C ALA A 239 -9.41 0.00 9.40
N LEU A 240 -10.09 1.12 9.17
CA LEU A 240 -11.42 1.36 9.71
C LEU A 240 -12.47 0.38 9.14
N MET A 241 -12.37 0.01 7.86
CA MET A 241 -13.28 -0.99 7.28
C MET A 241 -13.06 -2.37 7.91
N ILE A 242 -11.81 -2.77 8.15
CA ILE A 242 -11.50 -3.99 8.90
C ILE A 242 -12.17 -3.95 10.28
N GLU A 243 -12.06 -2.83 11.01
CA GLU A 243 -12.74 -2.65 12.31
C GLU A 243 -14.26 -2.74 12.17
N THR A 244 -14.82 -2.03 11.20
CA THR A 244 -16.25 -1.94 10.94
C THR A 244 -16.85 -3.32 10.71
N PHE A 245 -16.30 -4.11 9.79
CA PHE A 245 -16.80 -5.46 9.50
C PHE A 245 -16.49 -6.45 10.64
N SER A 246 -15.37 -6.30 11.32
CA SER A 246 -15.01 -7.12 12.48
C SER A 246 -16.02 -6.96 13.63
N GLU A 247 -16.39 -5.74 13.96
CA GLU A 247 -17.26 -5.45 15.11
C GLU A 247 -18.74 -5.67 14.77
N THR A 248 -19.18 -5.19 13.60
CA THR A 248 -20.62 -5.09 13.29
C THR A 248 -21.23 -6.36 12.72
N THR A 249 -20.57 -7.00 11.73
CA THR A 249 -21.13 -8.16 11.02
C THR A 249 -20.49 -9.47 11.44
N LYS A 250 -19.29 -9.43 12.04
CA LYS A 250 -18.46 -10.59 12.37
C LYS A 250 -18.23 -11.51 11.16
N ASP A 251 -18.26 -10.95 9.95
CA ASP A 251 -18.04 -11.68 8.70
C ASP A 251 -16.53 -11.89 8.47
N VAL A 252 -16.01 -12.99 9.01
CA VAL A 252 -14.59 -13.36 8.93
C VAL A 252 -14.08 -13.42 7.49
N LYS A 253 -14.91 -13.87 6.53
CA LYS A 253 -14.50 -13.93 5.12
C LYS A 253 -14.24 -12.54 4.56
N THR A 254 -15.15 -11.61 4.81
CA THR A 254 -14.99 -10.21 4.38
C THR A 254 -13.78 -9.58 5.06
N VAL A 255 -13.62 -9.75 6.38
CA VAL A 255 -12.47 -9.22 7.12
C VAL A 255 -11.15 -9.73 6.56
N ASN A 256 -11.05 -11.03 6.24
CA ASN A 256 -9.84 -11.61 5.67
C ASN A 256 -9.53 -11.06 4.27
N GLN A 257 -10.54 -10.80 3.44
CA GLN A 257 -10.33 -10.15 2.14
C GLN A 257 -9.87 -8.69 2.28
N LEU A 258 -10.37 -7.97 3.28
CA LEU A 258 -9.93 -6.59 3.57
C LEU A 258 -8.47 -6.56 4.08
N ARG A 259 -8.11 -7.49 4.97
CA ARG A 259 -6.72 -7.67 5.43
C ARG A 259 -5.79 -8.06 4.29
N LYS A 260 -6.26 -8.92 3.39
CA LYS A 260 -5.50 -9.32 2.20
C LYS A 260 -5.12 -8.12 1.35
N TRP A 261 -6.02 -7.18 1.14
CA TRP A 261 -5.69 -5.94 0.45
C TRP A 261 -4.67 -5.11 1.20
N LEU A 262 -4.84 -4.93 2.51
CA LEU A 262 -3.92 -4.14 3.34
C LEU A 262 -2.48 -4.67 3.26
N LEU A 263 -2.31 -6.00 3.34
CA LEU A 263 -1.00 -6.65 3.25
C LEU A 263 -0.44 -6.65 1.83
N LYS A 264 -1.28 -6.86 0.81
CA LYS A 264 -0.85 -6.82 -0.60
C LYS A 264 -0.45 -5.42 -1.05
N ASN A 265 -1.12 -4.40 -0.55
CA ASN A 265 -0.71 -3.01 -0.74
C ASN A 265 0.67 -2.78 -0.11
N LYS A 266 0.89 -3.23 1.13
CA LYS A 266 2.19 -3.13 1.82
C LYS A 266 3.33 -3.90 1.15
N GLN A 267 3.01 -4.98 0.43
CA GLN A 267 4.02 -5.77 -0.30
C GLN A 267 4.71 -4.94 -1.38
N THR A 268 3.97 -4.08 -2.08
CA THR A 268 4.44 -3.33 -3.27
C THR A 268 4.61 -1.84 -3.02
N ASN A 269 4.15 -1.35 -1.86
CA ASN A 269 4.15 0.06 -1.49
C ASN A 269 4.59 0.25 -0.02
N HIS A 270 5.15 1.41 0.30
CA HIS A 270 5.32 1.88 1.65
C HIS A 270 4.01 2.46 2.21
N TRP A 271 3.87 2.46 3.54
CA TRP A 271 2.79 3.21 4.19
C TRP A 271 3.37 4.57 4.56
N GLU A 272 2.98 5.58 3.78
CA GLU A 272 3.69 6.86 3.68
C GLU A 272 3.64 7.71 4.96
N SER A 273 2.75 7.40 5.91
CA SER A 273 2.58 8.18 7.13
C SER A 273 2.60 7.33 8.41
N THR A 274 2.97 7.97 9.52
CA THR A 274 2.90 7.39 10.86
C THR A 274 1.47 7.00 11.24
N ARG A 275 0.47 7.80 10.83
CA ARG A 275 -0.95 7.52 11.06
C ARG A 275 -1.41 6.27 10.28
N ALA A 276 -1.10 6.19 8.99
CA ALA A 276 -1.41 5.01 8.17
C ALA A 276 -0.80 3.74 8.79
N THR A 277 0.45 3.82 9.24
CA THR A 277 1.14 2.71 9.89
C THR A 277 0.46 2.30 11.20
N ALA A 278 0.13 3.26 12.07
CA ALA A 278 -0.52 2.99 13.35
C ALA A 278 -1.93 2.37 13.17
N GLU A 279 -2.73 2.91 12.26
CA GLU A 279 -4.08 2.40 11.95
C GLU A 279 -4.03 1.00 11.33
N ALA A 280 -3.08 0.74 10.44
CA ALA A 280 -2.90 -0.59 9.86
C ALA A 280 -2.48 -1.63 10.92
N VAL A 281 -1.56 -1.27 11.83
CA VAL A 281 -1.19 -2.13 12.96
C VAL A 281 -2.39 -2.38 13.87
N TYR A 282 -3.15 -1.34 14.21
CA TYR A 282 -4.39 -1.47 14.99
C TYR A 282 -5.38 -2.47 14.36
N ALA A 283 -5.67 -2.31 13.06
CA ALA A 283 -6.60 -3.17 12.34
C ALA A 283 -6.15 -4.64 12.25
N LEU A 284 -4.83 -4.87 12.13
CA LEU A 284 -4.27 -6.21 12.10
C LEU A 284 -4.36 -6.89 13.49
N LEU A 285 -4.19 -6.14 14.58
CA LEU A 285 -4.24 -6.67 15.95
C LEU A 285 -5.67 -6.81 16.52
N LEU A 286 -6.68 -6.19 15.90
CA LEU A 286 -8.04 -6.06 16.45
C LEU A 286 -8.75 -7.37 16.81
N GLN A 287 -8.40 -8.50 16.18
CA GLN A 287 -9.02 -9.81 16.46
C GLN A 287 -8.12 -10.74 17.26
N GLY A 288 -7.13 -10.20 17.98
CA GLY A 288 -6.25 -10.96 18.86
C GLY A 288 -5.00 -11.51 18.16
N THR A 289 -4.29 -12.38 18.88
CA THR A 289 -2.97 -12.90 18.49
C THR A 289 -3.05 -14.16 17.64
N ASP A 290 -4.24 -14.68 17.28
CA ASP A 290 -4.39 -15.88 16.45
C ASP A 290 -3.58 -15.80 15.13
N TRP A 291 -3.43 -14.59 14.58
CA TRP A 291 -2.60 -14.35 13.39
C TRP A 291 -1.08 -14.33 13.65
N LEU A 292 -0.66 -14.10 14.89
CA LEU A 292 0.73 -14.11 15.32
C LEU A 292 1.16 -15.48 15.88
N ASP A 293 0.22 -16.21 16.48
CA ASP A 293 0.44 -17.48 17.14
C ASP A 293 0.33 -18.68 16.18
N ASP A 294 -0.57 -18.61 15.18
CA ASP A 294 -0.70 -19.66 14.17
C ASP A 294 0.36 -19.48 13.07
N LYS A 295 1.48 -20.20 13.14
CA LYS A 295 2.47 -20.19 12.05
C LYS A 295 1.96 -21.07 10.91
N PRO A 296 1.69 -20.51 9.71
CA PRO A 296 1.16 -21.30 8.62
C PRO A 296 2.26 -22.21 8.09
N SER A 297 1.96 -23.50 7.97
CA SER A 297 2.91 -24.43 7.37
C SER A 297 2.77 -24.45 5.87
N VAL A 298 3.89 -24.20 5.19
CA VAL A 298 3.95 -24.10 3.73
C VAL A 298 4.68 -25.31 3.16
N VAL A 299 3.98 -26.03 2.27
CA VAL A 299 4.56 -27.10 1.47
C VAL A 299 4.43 -26.74 -0.01
N ILE A 300 5.57 -26.60 -0.68
CA ILE A 300 5.65 -26.32 -2.11
C ILE A 300 6.08 -27.62 -2.79
N LYS A 301 5.36 -28.03 -3.84
CA LYS A 301 5.77 -29.13 -4.70
C LYS A 301 5.99 -28.63 -6.11
N ALA A 302 7.15 -28.95 -6.67
CA ALA A 302 7.50 -28.73 -8.07
C ALA A 302 7.78 -30.11 -8.69
N GLY A 303 6.78 -30.69 -9.35
CA GLY A 303 6.83 -32.10 -9.76
C GLY A 303 7.05 -33.02 -8.57
N ASN A 304 8.13 -33.80 -8.59
CA ASN A 304 8.51 -34.71 -7.49
C ASN A 304 9.33 -34.02 -6.38
N PHE A 305 9.77 -32.79 -6.61
CA PHE A 305 10.54 -32.04 -5.62
C PHE A 305 9.60 -31.38 -4.61
N THR A 306 9.88 -31.57 -3.32
CA THR A 306 9.09 -30.98 -2.23
C THR A 306 9.96 -30.03 -1.43
N VAL A 307 9.49 -28.82 -1.18
CA VAL A 307 10.08 -27.84 -0.28
C VAL A 307 9.13 -27.63 0.89
N SER A 308 9.66 -27.74 2.09
CA SER A 308 8.94 -27.51 3.35
C SER A 308 9.89 -26.94 4.38
N GLU A 309 9.36 -26.48 5.51
CA GLU A 309 10.16 -25.95 6.63
C GLU A 309 11.23 -26.94 7.10
N ALA A 310 10.92 -28.25 7.07
CA ALA A 310 11.82 -29.31 7.50
C ALA A 310 13.09 -29.45 6.63
N ASN A 311 13.01 -29.11 5.33
CA ASN A 311 14.12 -29.29 4.40
C ASN A 311 14.72 -27.99 3.86
N ALA A 312 14.04 -26.85 4.05
CA ALA A 312 14.49 -25.53 3.62
C ALA A 312 15.07 -24.67 4.75
N LYS A 313 15.04 -25.14 6.01
CA LYS A 313 15.45 -24.38 7.22
C LYS A 313 14.79 -23.01 7.25
N ALA A 314 13.53 -22.97 7.68
CA ALA A 314 12.75 -21.74 7.79
C ALA A 314 13.47 -20.67 8.63
N GLU A 315 13.41 -19.42 8.17
CA GLU A 315 13.92 -18.27 8.91
C GLU A 315 13.18 -18.13 10.24
N GLU A 316 13.93 -18.01 11.34
CA GLU A 316 13.34 -17.83 12.67
C GLU A 316 12.50 -16.55 12.73
N GLY A 317 11.34 -16.64 13.39
CA GLY A 317 10.38 -15.55 13.49
C GLY A 317 9.47 -15.42 12.27
N THR A 318 10.02 -15.31 11.06
CA THR A 318 9.23 -15.02 9.84
C THR A 318 8.65 -16.27 9.16
N GLY A 319 9.24 -17.45 9.40
CA GLY A 319 8.84 -18.68 8.71
C GLY A 319 9.21 -18.69 7.22
N TYR A 320 10.02 -17.74 6.75
CA TYR A 320 10.40 -17.63 5.36
C TYR A 320 11.24 -18.84 4.92
N ILE A 321 10.87 -19.47 3.81
CA ILE A 321 11.60 -20.56 3.18
C ILE A 321 12.03 -20.16 1.76
N LYS A 322 13.27 -20.48 1.40
CA LYS A 322 13.80 -20.32 0.04
C LYS A 322 14.58 -21.56 -0.33
N LYS A 323 14.39 -22.06 -1.55
CA LYS A 323 15.20 -23.15 -2.12
C LYS A 323 15.53 -22.82 -3.56
N SER A 324 16.82 -22.88 -3.89
CA SER A 324 17.30 -22.87 -5.26
C SER A 324 17.56 -24.31 -5.70
N ILE A 325 17.18 -24.62 -6.94
CA ILE A 325 17.42 -25.91 -7.60
C ILE A 325 18.42 -25.64 -8.71
N GLU A 326 19.51 -26.41 -8.75
CA GLU A 326 20.52 -26.25 -9.78
C GLU A 326 19.94 -26.61 -11.15
N GLY A 327 20.29 -25.86 -12.20
CA GLY A 327 19.76 -26.04 -13.55
C GLY A 327 19.85 -27.47 -14.09
N GLN A 328 20.92 -28.20 -13.75
CA GLN A 328 21.10 -29.61 -14.15
C GLN A 328 20.07 -30.57 -13.53
N GLN A 329 19.45 -30.19 -12.41
CA GLN A 329 18.43 -30.97 -11.71
C GLN A 329 17.01 -30.60 -12.13
N VAL A 330 16.86 -29.50 -12.88
CA VAL A 330 15.58 -29.03 -13.38
C VAL A 330 15.07 -29.96 -14.48
N ASN A 331 13.80 -30.32 -14.39
CA ASN A 331 13.13 -31.10 -15.43
C ASN A 331 11.73 -30.55 -15.70
N ALA A 332 11.15 -30.95 -16.83
CA ALA A 332 9.85 -30.44 -17.30
C ALA A 332 8.71 -30.58 -16.28
N ASN A 333 8.71 -31.64 -15.45
CA ASN A 333 7.66 -31.86 -14.45
C ASN A 333 7.67 -30.81 -13.33
N MET A 334 8.80 -30.13 -13.13
CA MET A 334 8.91 -29.07 -12.12
C MET A 334 8.14 -27.80 -12.49
N GLY A 335 7.67 -27.65 -13.74
CA GLY A 335 6.76 -26.57 -14.13
C GLY A 335 5.38 -26.66 -13.46
N ASN A 336 4.99 -27.84 -12.99
CA ASN A 336 3.75 -28.05 -12.24
C ASN A 336 3.96 -27.75 -10.76
N ILE A 337 3.78 -26.48 -10.38
CA ILE A 337 3.96 -26.02 -9.01
C ILE A 337 2.61 -26.05 -8.28
N THR A 338 2.59 -26.72 -7.13
CA THR A 338 1.45 -26.67 -6.20
C THR A 338 1.91 -26.18 -4.84
N VAL A 339 1.10 -25.33 -4.22
CA VAL A 339 1.37 -24.77 -2.90
C VAL A 339 0.22 -25.16 -1.98
N ALA A 340 0.56 -25.83 -0.88
CA ALA A 340 -0.37 -26.15 0.19
C ALA A 340 0.00 -25.34 1.43
N ILE A 341 -0.98 -24.61 1.96
CA ILE A 341 -0.85 -23.79 3.18
C ILE A 341 -1.85 -24.31 4.19
N THR A 342 -1.37 -24.77 5.35
CA THR A 342 -2.20 -25.29 6.44
C THR A 342 -1.95 -24.49 7.71
N SER A 343 -2.99 -24.27 8.53
CA SER A 343 -2.81 -23.71 9.88
C SER A 343 -1.90 -24.63 10.73
N GLY A 344 -0.98 -24.04 11.48
CA GLY A 344 -0.10 -24.74 12.43
C GLY A 344 -0.81 -25.17 13.72
N ALA A 345 -2.00 -24.64 14.03
CA ALA A 345 -2.71 -24.84 15.29
C ALA A 345 -3.22 -26.27 15.57
N GLU A 346 -3.36 -27.14 14.58
CA GLU A 346 -3.67 -28.57 14.83
C GLU A 346 -2.88 -29.47 13.86
N LYS A 347 -1.79 -30.07 14.34
CA LYS A 347 -0.93 -31.01 13.59
C LYS A 347 -1.68 -32.18 12.91
N ASN A 348 -2.98 -32.39 13.23
CA ASN A 348 -3.80 -33.50 12.74
C ASN A 348 -5.07 -33.06 11.97
N LYS A 349 -5.33 -31.77 11.73
CA LYS A 349 -6.41 -31.31 10.83
C LYS A 349 -5.87 -30.34 9.78
N LYS A 350 -6.05 -30.69 8.50
CA LYS A 350 -5.74 -29.80 7.36
C LYS A 350 -6.82 -28.72 7.27
N ILE A 351 -6.79 -27.75 8.17
CA ILE A 351 -7.63 -26.55 8.07
C ILE A 351 -6.89 -25.55 7.17
N PRO A 352 -7.53 -25.04 6.10
CA PRO A 352 -6.95 -23.97 5.30
C PRO A 352 -6.62 -22.78 6.20
N SER A 353 -5.38 -22.29 6.15
CA SER A 353 -5.00 -21.11 6.92
C SER A 353 -5.86 -19.92 6.48
N GLN A 354 -6.32 -19.14 7.45
CA GLN A 354 -7.02 -17.88 7.19
C GLN A 354 -6.05 -16.71 6.99
N GLN A 355 -4.75 -16.95 7.15
CA GLN A 355 -3.70 -15.96 6.98
C GLN A 355 -3.30 -15.83 5.52
N VAL A 356 -2.81 -14.64 5.17
CA VAL A 356 -2.28 -14.39 3.82
C VAL A 356 -0.83 -14.79 3.78
N SER A 357 -0.52 -15.81 2.99
CA SER A 357 0.85 -16.13 2.59
C SER A 357 1.12 -15.63 1.17
N TRP A 358 2.35 -15.25 0.90
CA TRP A 358 2.82 -14.92 -0.44
C TRP A 358 4.21 -15.51 -0.66
N GLY A 359 4.52 -15.73 -1.93
CA GLY A 359 5.80 -16.23 -2.39
C GLY A 359 5.86 -16.13 -3.90
N ALA A 360 7.03 -16.45 -4.43
CA ALA A 360 7.27 -16.47 -5.87
C ALA A 360 8.08 -17.71 -6.23
N ALA A 361 7.87 -18.20 -7.44
CA ALA A 361 8.70 -19.20 -8.08
C ALA A 361 9.21 -18.60 -9.38
N TYR A 362 10.49 -18.80 -9.66
CA TYR A 362 11.16 -18.21 -10.81
C TYR A 362 12.09 -19.22 -11.46
N TRP A 363 12.20 -19.13 -12.79
CA TRP A 363 13.16 -19.87 -13.59
C TRP A 363 14.20 -18.87 -14.10
N GLN A 364 15.47 -19.20 -13.94
CA GLN A 364 16.57 -18.37 -14.43
C GLN A 364 17.42 -19.20 -15.37
N TYR A 365 17.58 -18.70 -16.58
CA TYR A 365 18.34 -19.33 -17.63
C TYR A 365 18.89 -18.26 -18.59
N PHE A 366 19.90 -18.64 -19.37
CA PHE A 366 20.39 -17.81 -20.46
C PHE A 366 19.62 -18.14 -21.72
N GLU A 367 19.29 -17.12 -22.50
CA GLU A 367 18.62 -17.25 -23.79
C GLU A 367 19.18 -16.22 -24.76
N ASP A 368 19.13 -16.53 -26.05
CA ASP A 368 19.45 -15.55 -27.09
C ASP A 368 18.41 -14.42 -27.05
N MET A 369 18.88 -13.17 -27.13
CA MET A 369 18.04 -12.00 -26.86
C MET A 369 16.84 -11.90 -27.80
N ASP A 370 16.97 -12.38 -29.03
CA ASP A 370 15.93 -12.43 -30.06
C ASP A 370 14.95 -13.60 -29.92
N LYS A 371 15.20 -14.53 -28.98
CA LYS A 371 14.30 -15.64 -28.64
C LYS A 371 13.50 -15.38 -27.36
N VAL A 372 13.74 -14.25 -26.69
CA VAL A 372 12.98 -13.84 -25.51
C VAL A 372 11.55 -13.51 -25.95
N THR A 373 10.58 -14.27 -25.44
CA THR A 373 9.16 -14.08 -25.70
C THR A 373 8.51 -13.13 -24.69
N PHE A 374 7.32 -12.61 -24.99
CA PHE A 374 6.55 -11.80 -24.05
C PHE A 374 6.13 -12.61 -22.80
N ALA A 375 6.20 -11.98 -21.62
CA ALA A 375 5.72 -12.54 -20.37
C ALA A 375 4.45 -11.82 -19.88
N GLU A 376 3.35 -12.57 -19.69
CA GLU A 376 2.13 -12.04 -19.09
C GLU A 376 2.26 -11.99 -17.57
N THR A 377 2.53 -10.80 -17.02
CA THR A 377 2.63 -10.56 -15.58
C THR A 377 1.79 -9.34 -15.17
N PRO A 378 1.68 -9.00 -13.86
CA PRO A 378 1.09 -7.74 -13.39
C PRO A 378 1.67 -6.47 -14.03
N LEU A 379 2.91 -6.56 -14.53
CA LEU A 379 3.55 -5.57 -15.40
C LEU A 379 3.63 -6.14 -16.82
N GLN A 380 3.21 -5.39 -17.83
CA GLN A 380 3.30 -5.82 -19.22
C GLN A 380 4.05 -4.75 -20.01
N LEU A 381 5.06 -5.19 -20.77
CA LEU A 381 5.88 -4.34 -21.63
C LEU A 381 5.74 -4.77 -23.08
N ASN A 382 5.49 -3.80 -23.94
CA ASN A 382 5.51 -3.99 -25.39
C ASN A 382 6.42 -2.92 -26.02
N LYS A 383 7.53 -3.34 -26.63
CA LYS A 383 8.52 -2.45 -27.23
C LYS A 383 8.37 -2.47 -28.75
N LYS A 384 8.24 -1.29 -29.34
CA LYS A 384 8.19 -1.10 -30.80
C LYS A 384 9.17 -0.03 -31.24
N LEU A 385 9.67 -0.18 -32.46
CA LEU A 385 10.54 0.81 -33.09
C LEU A 385 9.83 1.46 -34.28
N PHE A 386 9.97 2.78 -34.37
CA PHE A 386 9.47 3.58 -35.49
C PHE A 386 10.61 4.43 -36.07
N ILE A 387 10.62 4.62 -37.39
CA ILE A 387 11.45 5.62 -38.07
C ILE A 387 10.68 6.95 -38.04
N GLU A 388 11.33 8.04 -37.61
CA GLU A 388 10.79 9.39 -37.67
C GLU A 388 11.17 10.03 -39.01
N LYS A 389 10.18 10.19 -39.89
CA LYS A 389 10.37 10.86 -41.19
C LYS A 389 9.73 12.23 -41.19
N ASN A 390 10.48 13.24 -41.63
CA ASN A 390 9.93 14.57 -41.84
C ASN A 390 9.14 14.60 -43.16
N THR A 391 7.88 14.99 -43.09
CA THR A 391 7.02 15.24 -44.25
C THR A 391 6.63 16.72 -44.30
N ASP A 392 6.04 17.16 -45.41
CA ASP A 392 5.51 18.54 -45.53
C ASP A 392 4.45 18.89 -44.47
N ARG A 393 3.85 17.87 -43.81
CA ARG A 393 2.86 18.02 -42.75
C ARG A 393 3.45 17.86 -41.34
N GLY A 394 4.77 17.71 -41.22
CA GLY A 394 5.47 17.43 -39.96
C GLY A 394 6.00 16.00 -39.86
N PRO A 395 6.57 15.63 -38.70
CA PRO A 395 7.14 14.30 -38.49
C PRO A 395 6.06 13.22 -38.45
N VAL A 396 6.29 12.12 -39.16
CA VAL A 396 5.45 10.92 -39.18
C VAL A 396 6.28 9.73 -38.68
N LEU A 397 5.64 8.81 -37.95
CA LEU A 397 6.25 7.60 -37.43
C LEU A 397 5.85 6.39 -38.27
N GLU A 398 6.83 5.71 -38.86
CA GLU A 398 6.64 4.50 -39.66
C GLU A 398 7.27 3.29 -38.95
N PRO A 399 6.59 2.14 -38.79
CA PRO A 399 7.16 0.97 -38.13
C PRO A 399 8.44 0.46 -38.83
N VAL A 400 9.46 0.09 -38.05
CA VAL A 400 10.73 -0.44 -38.60
C VAL A 400 10.55 -1.79 -39.30
N GLU A 401 9.54 -2.59 -38.94
CA GLU A 401 9.28 -3.89 -39.57
C GLU A 401 8.97 -3.80 -41.07
N GLU A 402 8.50 -2.64 -41.54
CA GLU A 402 8.12 -2.41 -42.94
C GLU A 402 9.30 -1.94 -43.80
N GLN A 403 10.41 -1.48 -43.21
CA GLN A 403 11.51 -0.81 -43.92
C GLN A 403 12.88 -1.09 -43.28
N GLY A 404 13.90 -1.36 -44.08
CA GLY A 404 15.27 -1.46 -43.59
C GLY A 404 15.75 -0.11 -43.00
N LEU A 405 16.50 -0.18 -41.90
CA LEU A 405 17.11 1.01 -41.29
C LEU A 405 18.34 1.45 -42.10
N LYS A 406 18.61 2.74 -42.13
CA LYS A 406 19.83 3.32 -42.72
C LYS A 406 20.61 4.11 -41.69
N ILE A 407 21.91 4.25 -41.91
CA ILE A 407 22.74 5.15 -41.10
C ILE A 407 22.19 6.57 -41.18
N GLY A 408 22.06 7.22 -40.01
CA GLY A 408 21.53 8.57 -39.87
C GLY A 408 20.02 8.64 -39.65
N ASP A 409 19.28 7.53 -39.82
CA ASP A 409 17.87 7.51 -39.49
C ASP A 409 17.67 7.84 -38.00
N LYS A 410 16.68 8.70 -37.73
CA LYS A 410 16.20 8.97 -36.39
C LYS A 410 15.08 7.99 -36.08
N ILE A 411 15.24 7.18 -35.06
CA ILE A 411 14.23 6.22 -34.63
C ILE A 411 13.59 6.68 -33.32
N LYS A 412 12.31 6.37 -33.16
CA LYS A 412 11.60 6.44 -31.89
C LYS A 412 11.40 5.04 -31.35
N VAL A 413 11.94 4.82 -30.15
CA VAL A 413 11.55 3.67 -29.33
C VAL A 413 10.26 4.04 -28.64
N ARG A 414 9.20 3.27 -28.88
CA ARG A 414 7.93 3.38 -28.16
C ARG A 414 7.78 2.15 -27.30
N ILE A 415 7.52 2.34 -26.01
CA ILE A 415 7.22 1.23 -25.13
C ILE A 415 5.87 1.50 -24.47
N GLU A 416 4.99 0.50 -24.57
CA GLU A 416 3.68 0.48 -23.94
C GLU A 416 3.81 -0.30 -22.62
N LEU A 417 3.55 0.36 -21.51
CA LEU A 417 3.60 -0.20 -20.16
C LEU A 417 2.18 -0.30 -19.59
N ARG A 418 1.73 -1.52 -19.29
CA ARG A 418 0.47 -1.75 -18.56
C ARG A 418 0.75 -2.24 -17.14
N VAL A 419 0.00 -1.68 -16.20
CA VAL A 419 0.16 -1.88 -14.76
C VAL A 419 -1.20 -2.19 -14.15
N ASP A 420 -1.31 -3.30 -13.42
CA ASP A 420 -2.59 -3.77 -12.87
C ASP A 420 -2.96 -3.21 -11.48
N ARG A 421 -1.99 -2.63 -10.77
CA ARG A 421 -2.09 -2.06 -9.42
C ARG A 421 -1.11 -0.91 -9.23
N ASP A 422 -1.32 -0.11 -8.19
CA ASP A 422 -0.36 0.92 -7.82
C ASP A 422 0.91 0.28 -7.23
N MET A 423 2.07 0.72 -7.72
CA MET A 423 3.38 0.28 -7.26
C MET A 423 4.31 1.46 -7.05
N GLU A 424 5.26 1.32 -6.14
CA GLU A 424 6.27 2.32 -5.86
C GLU A 424 7.67 1.82 -6.14
N TYR A 425 8.56 2.77 -6.44
CA TYR A 425 9.97 2.52 -6.72
C TYR A 425 10.14 1.41 -7.75
N VAL A 426 9.62 1.66 -8.95
CA VAL A 426 9.71 0.72 -10.07
C VAL A 426 10.87 1.15 -10.96
N HIS A 427 11.76 0.23 -11.29
CA HIS A 427 12.86 0.45 -12.22
C HIS A 427 12.56 -0.25 -13.53
N MET A 428 12.80 0.47 -14.63
CA MET A 428 12.76 -0.09 -15.96
C MET A 428 14.08 0.19 -16.68
N LYS A 429 14.58 -0.83 -17.36
CA LYS A 429 15.82 -0.80 -18.12
C LYS A 429 15.50 -1.19 -19.54
N ASP A 430 15.75 -0.29 -20.48
CA ASP A 430 15.66 -0.60 -21.89
C ASP A 430 17.04 -0.76 -22.49
N LEU A 431 17.36 -1.98 -22.93
CA LEU A 431 18.55 -2.27 -23.70
C LEU A 431 18.38 -1.75 -25.12
N ARG A 432 19.48 -1.42 -25.79
CA ARG A 432 19.48 -1.00 -27.19
C ARG A 432 20.52 -1.73 -28.01
N ALA A 433 20.29 -1.82 -29.31
CA ALA A 433 21.29 -2.34 -30.24
C ALA A 433 22.54 -1.44 -30.25
N SER A 434 23.72 -2.03 -30.45
CA SER A 434 24.99 -1.30 -30.52
C SER A 434 25.11 -0.37 -31.74
N ALA A 435 24.20 -0.49 -32.71
CA ALA A 435 24.08 0.45 -33.83
C ALA A 435 23.20 1.67 -33.52
N LEU A 436 22.69 1.80 -32.29
CA LEU A 436 21.76 2.84 -31.90
C LEU A 436 22.33 3.70 -30.78
N GLU A 437 22.45 5.00 -31.06
CA GLU A 437 22.94 5.99 -30.09
C GLU A 437 21.80 6.90 -29.60
N PRO A 438 21.69 7.18 -28.30
CA PRO A 438 20.61 8.00 -27.76
C PRO A 438 20.77 9.47 -28.07
N VAL A 439 19.67 10.11 -28.44
CA VAL A 439 19.64 11.57 -28.70
C VAL A 439 19.88 12.35 -27.40
N ASN A 440 19.37 11.84 -26.27
CA ASN A 440 19.57 12.44 -24.96
C ASN A 440 20.48 11.57 -24.09
N VAL A 441 21.63 12.12 -23.71
CA VAL A 441 22.60 11.48 -22.81
C VAL A 441 22.56 12.04 -21.39
N LEU A 442 21.80 13.12 -21.16
CA LEU A 442 21.72 13.76 -19.84
C LEU A 442 20.62 13.12 -19.01
N SER A 443 20.97 12.75 -17.78
CA SER A 443 19.99 12.29 -16.79
C SER A 443 19.14 13.45 -16.30
N ASN A 444 17.82 13.29 -16.27
CA ASN A 444 16.90 14.31 -15.80
C ASN A 444 15.54 13.73 -15.37
N TYR A 445 14.75 14.55 -14.67
CA TYR A 445 13.35 14.26 -14.44
C TYR A 445 12.52 14.64 -15.66
N LYS A 446 11.61 13.74 -16.05
CA LYS A 446 10.65 13.95 -17.11
C LYS A 446 9.24 13.68 -16.63
N TRP A 447 8.28 14.36 -17.26
CA TRP A 447 6.86 14.13 -17.10
C TRP A 447 6.24 13.99 -18.47
N GLN A 448 5.65 12.83 -18.74
CA GLN A 448 5.01 12.54 -20.02
C GLN A 448 3.75 11.69 -19.79
N ASP A 449 2.64 12.06 -20.45
CA ASP A 449 1.39 11.28 -20.46
C ASP A 449 0.89 10.84 -19.07
N GLY A 450 1.05 11.72 -18.08
CA GLY A 450 0.62 11.48 -16.70
C GLY A 450 1.60 10.66 -15.85
N LEU A 451 2.79 10.37 -16.36
CA LEU A 451 3.83 9.60 -15.69
C LEU A 451 5.10 10.44 -15.47
N GLY A 452 5.54 10.52 -14.22
CA GLY A 452 6.79 11.16 -13.82
C GLY A 452 7.89 10.13 -13.57
N TYR A 453 9.07 10.35 -14.13
CA TYR A 453 10.21 9.46 -13.97
C TYR A 453 11.55 10.20 -14.03
N TYR A 454 12.57 9.60 -13.43
CA TYR A 454 13.96 10.00 -13.64
C TYR A 454 14.56 9.12 -14.73
N GLU A 455 15.06 9.74 -15.79
CA GLU A 455 15.75 9.07 -16.91
C GLU A 455 17.25 9.14 -16.67
N SER A 456 17.95 8.03 -16.90
CA SER A 456 19.40 7.96 -16.92
C SER A 456 19.89 7.12 -18.07
N THR A 457 20.47 7.77 -19.07
CA THR A 457 21.05 7.12 -20.23
C THR A 457 22.48 6.69 -19.93
N ARG A 458 22.78 5.39 -20.12
CA ARG A 458 24.11 4.78 -20.01
C ARG A 458 24.48 4.12 -21.33
N ASP A 459 25.71 3.65 -21.50
CA ASP A 459 26.22 3.14 -22.78
C ASP A 459 25.43 1.95 -23.35
N ALA A 460 25.01 1.00 -22.52
CA ALA A 460 24.31 -0.20 -22.97
C ALA A 460 22.77 -0.12 -22.84
N ALA A 461 22.26 0.82 -22.04
CA ALA A 461 20.85 0.88 -21.69
C ALA A 461 20.39 2.28 -21.30
N THR A 462 19.08 2.51 -21.43
CA THR A 462 18.41 3.66 -20.82
C THR A 462 17.62 3.19 -19.61
N HIS A 463 17.83 3.84 -18.47
CA HIS A 463 17.18 3.51 -17.21
C HIS A 463 16.09 4.53 -16.90
N PHE A 464 14.94 4.04 -16.46
CA PHE A 464 13.79 4.84 -16.05
C PHE A 464 13.42 4.44 -14.62
N PHE A 465 13.34 5.43 -13.75
CA PHE A 465 13.10 5.25 -12.34
C PHE A 465 11.80 5.94 -11.95
N PHE A 466 10.78 5.15 -11.62
CA PHE A 466 9.45 5.62 -11.24
C PHE A 466 9.33 5.63 -9.71
N SER A 467 9.13 6.81 -9.11
CA SER A 467 8.81 6.87 -7.67
C SER A 467 7.43 6.30 -7.38
N TYR A 468 6.46 6.60 -8.25
CA TYR A 468 5.08 6.13 -8.14
C TYR A 468 4.53 5.77 -9.52
N LEU A 469 4.03 4.54 -9.67
CA LEU A 469 3.48 3.99 -10.89
C LEU A 469 2.04 3.53 -10.62
N ARG A 470 1.07 4.35 -11.02
CA ARG A 470 -0.35 4.04 -10.82
C ARG A 470 -0.82 2.94 -11.76
N LYS A 471 -1.86 2.21 -11.36
CA LYS A 471 -2.61 1.32 -12.24
C LYS A 471 -3.05 2.07 -13.50
N GLY A 472 -2.73 1.52 -14.67
CA GLY A 472 -3.05 2.15 -15.95
C GLY A 472 -2.24 1.59 -17.12
N THR A 473 -2.37 2.25 -18.26
CA THR A 473 -1.54 2.00 -19.45
C THR A 473 -0.85 3.30 -19.82
N TYR A 474 0.47 3.22 -20.02
CA TYR A 474 1.33 4.34 -20.36
C TYR A 474 2.05 4.04 -21.67
N VAL A 475 2.26 5.08 -22.47
CA VAL A 475 3.10 5.01 -23.66
C VAL A 475 4.22 6.01 -23.45
N PHE A 476 5.46 5.55 -23.52
CA PHE A 476 6.62 6.42 -23.42
C PHE A 476 7.49 6.26 -24.65
N GLU A 477 8.07 7.37 -25.07
CA GLU A 477 8.84 7.45 -26.29
C GLU A 477 10.15 8.18 -26.08
N TYR A 478 11.22 7.65 -26.64
CA TYR A 478 12.50 8.35 -26.70
C TYR A 478 13.21 8.07 -28.02
N SER A 479 14.08 8.98 -28.43
CA SER A 479 14.72 8.92 -29.74
C SER A 479 16.15 8.40 -29.67
N LEU A 480 16.53 7.64 -30.71
CA LEU A 480 17.89 7.19 -30.98
C LEU A 480 18.25 7.55 -32.43
N PHE A 481 19.55 7.59 -32.74
CA PHE A 481 20.08 7.65 -34.10
C PHE A 481 20.76 6.35 -34.48
N VAL A 482 20.63 5.95 -35.74
CA VAL A 482 21.32 4.79 -36.31
C VAL A 482 22.74 5.17 -36.74
N THR A 483 23.76 4.43 -36.30
CA THR A 483 25.17 4.78 -36.49
C THR A 483 26.01 3.75 -37.25
N HIS A 484 25.62 2.47 -37.26
CA HIS A 484 26.42 1.40 -37.86
C HIS A 484 25.58 0.45 -38.72
N THR A 485 26.12 0.00 -39.86
CA THR A 485 25.52 -1.04 -40.72
C THR A 485 25.71 -2.43 -40.14
N GLY A 486 24.74 -3.33 -40.34
CA GLY A 486 24.83 -4.71 -39.90
C GLY A 486 23.50 -5.26 -39.36
N THR A 487 23.55 -6.47 -38.80
CA THR A 487 22.42 -7.08 -38.09
C THR A 487 22.69 -7.06 -36.60
N PHE A 488 21.77 -6.48 -35.82
CA PHE A 488 21.96 -6.27 -34.38
C PHE A 488 20.74 -6.75 -33.58
N ASN A 489 21.00 -7.23 -32.36
CA ASN A 489 19.95 -7.49 -31.38
C ASN A 489 19.56 -6.17 -30.71
N ASN A 490 18.28 -5.79 -30.77
CA ASN A 490 17.78 -4.54 -30.19
C ASN A 490 17.45 -4.63 -28.70
N GLY A 491 17.94 -5.67 -28.03
CA GLY A 491 17.71 -5.85 -26.60
C GLY A 491 16.25 -6.13 -26.25
N ILE A 492 16.03 -6.22 -24.94
CA ILE A 492 14.72 -6.26 -24.32
C ILE A 492 14.57 -5.06 -23.38
N THR A 493 13.34 -4.66 -23.13
CA THR A 493 13.01 -3.82 -21.99
C THR A 493 12.66 -4.71 -20.80
N THR A 494 13.24 -4.47 -19.64
CA THR A 494 12.88 -5.13 -18.37
C THR A 494 12.31 -4.11 -17.39
N ILE A 495 11.32 -4.48 -16.59
CA ILE A 495 10.74 -3.63 -15.53
C ILE A 495 10.60 -4.45 -14.24
N GLN A 496 10.89 -3.85 -13.09
CA GLN A 496 10.91 -4.53 -11.80
C GLN A 496 10.52 -3.59 -10.65
N SER A 497 9.72 -4.09 -9.69
CA SER A 497 9.51 -3.41 -8.41
C SER A 497 10.71 -3.59 -7.50
N MET A 498 11.19 -2.50 -6.88
CA MET A 498 12.31 -2.56 -5.95
C MET A 498 11.92 -3.11 -4.57
N TYR A 499 10.64 -2.98 -4.18
CA TYR A 499 10.13 -3.53 -2.92
C TYR A 499 9.72 -5.00 -3.00
N ALA A 500 9.21 -5.40 -4.17
CA ALA A 500 8.82 -6.76 -4.46
C ALA A 500 9.48 -7.23 -5.76
N PRO A 501 10.79 -7.59 -5.74
CA PRO A 501 11.56 -7.97 -6.92
C PRO A 501 10.95 -9.12 -7.73
N GLU A 502 10.09 -9.93 -7.11
CA GLU A 502 9.28 -10.94 -7.78
C GLU A 502 8.26 -10.38 -8.78
N PHE A 503 7.88 -9.09 -8.67
CA PHE A 503 7.11 -8.36 -9.66
C PHE A 503 8.07 -7.80 -10.70
N THR A 504 8.30 -8.58 -11.75
CA THR A 504 9.16 -8.25 -12.86
C THR A 504 8.51 -8.65 -14.18
N SER A 505 8.88 -7.98 -15.26
CA SER A 505 8.40 -8.27 -16.62
C SER A 505 9.45 -7.88 -17.65
N HIS A 506 9.30 -8.39 -18.86
CA HIS A 506 10.12 -8.02 -19.99
C HIS A 506 9.33 -7.96 -21.30
N SER A 507 9.80 -7.14 -22.23
CA SER A 507 9.35 -7.19 -23.61
C SER A 507 9.91 -8.43 -24.31
N GLU A 508 9.37 -8.72 -25.49
CA GLU A 508 10.08 -9.57 -26.44
C GLU A 508 11.35 -8.88 -26.95
N GLY A 509 12.29 -9.68 -27.46
CA GLY A 509 13.47 -9.17 -28.15
C GLY A 509 13.28 -9.14 -29.66
N VAL A 510 13.88 -8.14 -30.30
CA VAL A 510 13.74 -7.92 -31.75
C VAL A 510 15.12 -7.77 -32.38
N ARG A 511 15.30 -8.30 -33.60
CA ARG A 511 16.47 -8.02 -34.44
C ARG A 511 16.20 -6.85 -35.36
N ILE A 512 17.22 -6.02 -35.54
CA ILE A 512 17.19 -4.94 -36.53
C ILE A 512 18.29 -5.16 -37.57
N ARG A 513 18.01 -4.74 -38.80
CA ARG A 513 18.97 -4.75 -39.91
C ARG A 513 19.16 -3.32 -40.41
N VAL A 514 20.41 -2.90 -40.48
CA VAL A 514 20.84 -1.58 -40.94
C VAL A 514 21.68 -1.75 -42.21
N GLU A 515 21.33 -1.02 -43.26
CA GLU A 515 21.99 -1.05 -44.58
C GLU A 515 22.62 0.29 -44.98
#